data_AF-A0A2N2SJE7-F1
#
_entry.id   AF-A0A2N2SJE7-F1
#
_cell.length_a   1.000
_cell.length_b   1.000
_cell.length_c   1.000
_cell.angle_alpha   90.00
_cell.angle_beta   90.00
_cell.angle_gamma   90.00
#
_symmetry.space_group_name_H-M   'P 1'
#
loop_
_entity.id
_entity.type
_entity.pdbx_description
1 polymer ?
#
loop_
_entity_poly.entity_id
_entity_poly.type
_entity_poly.pdbx_seq_one_letter_code
_entity_poly.pdbx_strand_id
1 'polypeptide(L)'
;MVLASVAAAVVFNFLLAWNFYPQLLRYQAGTVLGEAVERLALDPASVYYLEEQGRAGSFDFTTARLTPTLTLAQLQAMSVPVVLYTSASGREAVEATGLRAEVLASNPDFRVTRLNARFLNPAKRPDTLSQVFLLRVVAQ
;
A
#
# COMPACT_ATOMS: atom_id res chain seq x y z
N MET A 1 -18.27 -35.03 21.76
CA MET A 1 -17.44 -33.81 21.96
C MET A 1 -16.66 -33.41 20.71
N VAL A 2 -16.11 -34.36 19.93
CA VAL A 2 -15.38 -34.05 18.67
C VAL A 2 -16.25 -33.35 17.61
N LEU A 3 -17.51 -33.77 17.43
CA LEU A 3 -18.38 -33.13 16.44
C LEU A 3 -18.65 -31.65 16.74
N ALA A 4 -18.83 -31.30 18.01
CA ALA A 4 -19.04 -29.91 18.42
C ALA A 4 -17.78 -29.06 18.23
N SER A 5 -16.59 -29.59 18.53
CA SER A 5 -15.33 -28.88 18.30
C SER A 5 -15.03 -28.71 16.81
N VAL A 6 -15.34 -29.71 15.98
CA VAL A 6 -15.20 -29.61 14.52
C VAL A 6 -16.19 -28.58 13.97
N ALA A 7 -17.46 -28.63 14.38
CA ALA A 7 -18.47 -27.66 13.96
C ALA A 7 -18.06 -26.22 14.34
N ALA A 8 -17.57 -26.02 15.57
CA ALA A 8 -17.04 -24.72 16.01
C ALA A 8 -15.85 -24.27 15.15
N ALA A 9 -14.91 -25.17 14.83
CA ALA A 9 -13.76 -24.85 13.99
C ALA A 9 -14.17 -24.45 12.56
N VAL A 10 -15.17 -25.13 11.99
CA VAL A 10 -15.72 -24.82 10.66
C VAL A 10 -16.36 -23.43 10.67
N VAL A 11 -17.24 -23.15 11.63
CA VAL A 11 -17.89 -21.83 11.76
C VAL A 11 -16.85 -20.73 11.95
N PHE A 12 -15.85 -20.96 12.79
CA PHE A 12 -14.77 -20.00 13.02
C PHE A 12 -13.98 -19.71 11.74
N ASN A 13 -13.55 -20.74 11.00
CA ASN A 13 -12.82 -20.57 9.74
C ASN A 13 -13.68 -19.88 8.68
N PHE A 14 -14.98 -20.18 8.64
CA PHE A 14 -15.92 -19.49 7.74
C PHE A 14 -15.99 -17.99 8.04
N LEU A 15 -16.12 -17.61 9.32
CA LEU A 15 -16.11 -16.20 9.74
C LEU A 15 -14.77 -15.52 9.42
N LEU A 16 -13.66 -16.23 9.57
CA LEU A 16 -12.35 -15.70 9.22
C LEU A 16 -12.25 -15.44 7.71
N ALA A 17 -12.57 -16.44 6.89
CA ALA A 17 -12.44 -16.39 5.44
C ALA A 17 -13.38 -15.35 4.81
N TRP A 18 -14.63 -15.28 5.27
CA TRP A 18 -15.67 -14.49 4.60
C TRP A 18 -15.85 -13.08 5.18
N ASN A 19 -15.51 -12.88 6.45
CA ASN A 19 -15.71 -11.59 7.12
C ASN A 19 -14.40 -10.94 7.57
N PHE A 20 -13.53 -11.68 8.28
CA PHE A 20 -12.34 -11.07 8.89
C PHE A 20 -11.25 -10.72 7.87
N TYR A 21 -10.77 -11.70 7.08
CA TYR A 21 -9.66 -11.47 6.15
C TYR A 21 -9.98 -10.46 5.04
N PRO A 22 -11.17 -10.49 4.39
CA PRO A 22 -11.51 -9.49 3.39
C PRO A 22 -11.49 -8.06 3.95
N GLN A 23 -11.88 -7.85 5.21
CA GLN A 23 -11.81 -6.54 5.84
C GLN A 23 -10.38 -6.15 6.22
N LEU A 24 -9.58 -7.11 6.70
CA LEU A 24 -8.19 -6.90 7.10
C LEU A 24 -7.30 -6.52 5.90
N LEU A 25 -7.45 -7.21 4.78
CA LEU A 25 -6.60 -7.04 3.59
C LEU A 25 -6.82 -5.69 2.89
N ARG A 26 -7.92 -4.98 3.17
CA ARG A 26 -8.14 -3.59 2.69
C ARG A 26 -7.10 -2.61 3.24
N TYR A 27 -6.43 -2.96 4.33
CA TYR A 27 -5.35 -2.17 4.93
C TYR A 27 -3.97 -2.63 4.47
N GLN A 28 -3.86 -3.54 3.51
CA GLN A 28 -2.59 -3.89 2.88
C GLN A 28 -2.41 -3.03 1.63
N ALA A 29 -1.86 -1.83 1.82
CA ALA A 29 -1.84 -0.81 0.78
C ALA A 29 -1.13 -1.27 -0.49
N GLY A 30 -0.10 -2.11 -0.38
CA GLY A 30 0.61 -2.64 -1.55
C GLY A 30 -0.30 -3.38 -2.54
N THR A 31 -1.22 -4.22 -2.05
CA THR A 31 -2.16 -4.93 -2.94
C THR A 31 -3.19 -3.97 -3.52
N VAL A 32 -3.80 -3.13 -2.68
CA VAL A 32 -4.84 -2.19 -3.11
C VAL A 32 -4.32 -1.18 -4.13
N LEU A 33 -3.13 -0.63 -3.91
CA LEU A 33 -2.49 0.30 -4.83
C LEU A 33 -1.95 -0.40 -6.06
N GLY A 34 -1.53 -1.67 -5.97
CA GLY A 34 -1.19 -2.48 -7.14
C GLY A 34 -2.39 -2.66 -8.08
N GLU A 35 -3.56 -2.98 -7.53
CA GLU A 35 -4.82 -3.02 -8.30
C GLU A 35 -5.22 -1.64 -8.85
N ALA A 36 -4.84 -0.55 -8.16
CA ALA A 36 -5.09 0.80 -8.64
C ALA A 36 -4.26 1.14 -9.89
N VAL A 37 -3.07 0.56 -10.07
CA VAL A 37 -2.25 0.75 -11.29
C VAL A 37 -3.04 0.32 -12.53
N GLU A 38 -3.61 -0.89 -12.50
CA GLU A 38 -4.44 -1.40 -13.60
C GLU A 38 -5.72 -0.57 -13.79
N ARG A 39 -6.42 -0.26 -12.69
CA ARG A 39 -7.68 0.51 -12.71
C ARG A 39 -7.53 1.92 -13.27
N LEU A 40 -6.37 2.53 -13.04
CA LEU A 40 -6.02 3.86 -13.56
C LEU A 40 -5.36 3.81 -14.95
N ALA A 41 -5.27 2.61 -15.55
CA ALA A 41 -4.59 2.37 -16.82
C ALA A 41 -3.15 2.90 -16.86
N LEU A 42 -2.44 2.80 -15.72
CA LEU A 42 -1.03 3.16 -15.62
C LEU A 42 -0.18 1.98 -16.10
N ASP A 43 0.91 2.27 -16.82
CA ASP A 43 1.91 1.26 -17.14
C ASP A 43 2.70 0.89 -15.87
N PRO A 44 2.69 -0.37 -15.41
CA PRO A 44 3.49 -0.80 -14.26
C PRO A 44 4.99 -0.50 -14.42
N ALA A 45 5.50 -0.43 -15.66
CA ALA A 45 6.90 -0.10 -15.94
C ALA A 45 7.25 1.36 -15.58
N SER A 46 6.26 2.25 -15.54
CA SER A 46 6.40 3.67 -15.21
C SER A 46 6.33 3.99 -13.72
N VAL A 47 6.10 2.97 -12.88
CA VAL A 47 6.03 3.11 -11.42
C VAL A 47 7.39 2.79 -10.79
N TYR A 48 7.78 3.59 -9.80
CA TYR A 48 9.02 3.43 -9.05
C TYR A 48 8.77 3.56 -7.55
N TYR A 49 9.60 2.90 -6.73
CA TYR A 49 9.70 3.22 -5.30
C TYR A 49 10.59 4.44 -5.11
N LEU A 50 10.33 5.20 -4.05
CA LEU A 50 11.26 6.21 -3.55
C LEU A 50 12.17 5.58 -2.48
N GLU A 51 13.49 5.75 -2.65
CA GLU A 51 14.50 5.17 -1.77
C GLU A 51 14.24 5.49 -0.30
N GLU A 52 14.22 4.46 0.54
CA GLU A 52 13.93 4.54 1.99
C GLU A 52 12.55 5.08 2.37
N GLN A 53 11.67 5.39 1.40
CA GLN A 53 10.37 6.02 1.62
C GLN A 53 9.19 5.10 1.28
N GLY A 54 9.31 3.83 1.65
CA GLY A 54 8.24 2.84 1.52
C GLY A 54 8.38 1.92 0.32
N ARG A 55 8.17 0.62 0.57
CA ARG A 55 8.15 -0.45 -0.42
C ARG A 55 7.20 -1.55 0.05
N ALA A 56 6.59 -2.29 -0.87
CA ALA A 56 5.73 -3.40 -0.52
C ALA A 56 5.89 -4.56 -1.48
N GLY A 57 6.33 -5.72 -0.98
CA GLY A 57 6.40 -6.92 -1.82
C GLY A 57 5.04 -7.36 -2.36
N SER A 58 3.94 -6.99 -1.70
CA SER A 58 2.60 -7.24 -2.22
C SER A 58 2.22 -6.32 -3.38
N PHE A 59 2.81 -5.12 -3.48
CA PHE A 59 2.65 -4.28 -4.67
C PHE A 59 3.39 -4.89 -5.86
N ASP A 60 4.63 -5.34 -5.66
CA ASP A 60 5.41 -6.01 -6.70
C ASP A 60 4.72 -7.29 -7.20
N PHE A 61 4.14 -8.07 -6.27
CA PHE A 61 3.37 -9.26 -6.61
C PHE A 61 2.12 -8.93 -7.42
N THR A 62 1.32 -7.95 -6.97
CA THR A 62 0.09 -7.56 -7.66
C THR A 62 0.34 -6.96 -9.04
N THR A 63 1.43 -6.20 -9.21
CA THR A 63 1.80 -5.60 -10.50
C THR A 63 2.64 -6.53 -11.39
N ALA A 64 2.91 -7.75 -10.93
CA ALA A 64 3.78 -8.73 -11.60
C ALA A 64 5.16 -8.16 -12.01
N ARG A 65 5.69 -7.22 -11.20
CA ARG A 65 6.93 -6.50 -11.50
C ARG A 65 7.72 -6.25 -10.24
N LEU A 66 9.03 -6.50 -10.29
CA LEU A 66 9.95 -6.01 -9.28
C LEU A 66 10.16 -4.50 -9.51
N THR A 67 9.42 -3.68 -8.78
CA THR A 67 9.44 -2.23 -8.97
C THR A 67 10.82 -1.67 -8.59
N PRO A 68 11.51 -0.95 -9.50
CA PRO A 68 12.79 -0.35 -9.23
C PRO A 68 12.65 0.87 -8.31
N THR A 69 13.76 1.21 -7.66
CA THR A 69 13.83 2.32 -6.73
C THR A 69 14.54 3.51 -7.38
N LEU A 70 14.04 4.72 -7.12
CA LEU A 70 14.69 5.98 -7.44
C LEU A 70 15.11 6.70 -6.17
N THR A 71 16.25 7.36 -6.22
CA THR A 71 16.63 8.35 -5.20
C THR A 71 15.93 9.68 -5.48
N LEU A 72 15.83 10.55 -4.47
CA LEU A 72 15.25 11.88 -4.64
C LEU A 72 16.03 12.71 -5.67
N ALA A 73 17.36 12.58 -5.70
CA ALA A 73 18.20 13.26 -6.69
C ALA A 73 17.96 12.74 -8.11
N GLN A 74 17.77 11.43 -8.29
CA GLN A 74 17.41 10.86 -9.59
C GLN A 74 16.04 11.35 -10.04
N LEU A 75 15.06 11.39 -9.14
CA LEU A 75 13.72 11.90 -9.43
C LEU A 75 13.77 13.35 -9.91
N GLN A 76 14.53 14.23 -9.24
CA GLN A 76 14.70 15.64 -9.64
C GLN A 76 15.37 15.80 -11.01
N ALA A 77 16.22 14.85 -11.41
CA ALA A 77 16.90 14.86 -12.70
C ALA A 77 16.06 14.31 -13.86
N MET A 78 14.88 13.73 -13.60
CA MET A 78 14.03 13.18 -14.66
C MET A 78 13.31 14.31 -15.40
N SER A 79 13.30 14.27 -16.73
CA SER A 79 12.61 15.27 -17.57
C SER A 79 11.17 14.87 -17.93
N VAL A 80 10.73 13.69 -17.49
CA VAL A 80 9.40 13.14 -17.80
C VAL A 80 8.61 12.91 -16.52
N PRO A 81 7.27 12.97 -16.56
CA PRO A 81 6.44 12.61 -15.41
C PRO A 81 6.66 11.16 -14.98
N VAL A 82 6.79 10.94 -13.68
CA VAL A 82 7.03 9.61 -13.09
C VAL A 82 5.92 9.29 -12.10
N VAL A 83 5.56 8.01 -11.97
CA VAL A 83 4.67 7.55 -10.91
C VAL A 83 5.50 6.96 -9.77
N LEU A 84 5.29 7.44 -8.55
CA LEU A 84 5.96 6.95 -7.35
C LEU A 84 4.98 6.21 -6.44
N TYR A 85 5.39 5.03 -5.98
CA TYR A 85 4.82 4.40 -4.79
C TYR A 85 5.64 4.85 -3.57
N THR A 86 4.99 5.51 -2.61
CA THR A 86 5.71 6.04 -1.44
C THR A 86 4.82 6.22 -0.20
N SER A 87 5.45 6.30 0.97
CA SER A 87 4.81 6.62 2.26
C SER A 87 4.46 8.12 2.37
N ALA A 88 3.75 8.48 3.45
CA ALA A 88 3.55 9.88 3.82
C ALA A 88 4.87 10.68 3.92
N SER A 89 5.90 10.12 4.56
CA SER A 89 7.21 10.77 4.67
C SER A 89 7.89 10.99 3.32
N GLY A 90 7.70 10.08 2.36
CA GLY A 90 8.24 10.27 1.02
C GLY A 90 7.49 11.30 0.20
N ARG A 91 6.17 11.38 0.37
CA ARG A 91 5.38 12.49 -0.20
C ARG A 91 5.90 13.84 0.31
N GLU A 92 6.09 13.97 1.62
CA GLU A 92 6.65 15.18 2.23
C GLU A 92 8.06 15.49 1.69
N ALA A 93 8.91 14.46 1.54
CA ALA A 93 10.24 14.61 0.96
C ALA A 93 10.19 15.11 -0.49
N VAL A 94 9.27 14.62 -1.32
CA VAL A 94 9.06 15.09 -2.69
C VAL A 94 8.57 16.54 -2.69
N GLU A 95 7.57 16.87 -1.89
CA GLU A 95 7.02 18.24 -1.82
C GLU A 95 8.09 19.25 -1.33
N ALA A 96 8.96 18.84 -0.39
CA ALA A 96 10.06 19.67 0.12
C ALA A 96 11.12 20.03 -0.94
N THR A 97 11.20 19.28 -2.04
CA THR A 97 12.09 19.61 -3.17
C THR A 97 11.53 20.68 -4.11
N GLY A 98 10.28 21.11 -3.91
CA GLY A 98 9.57 22.03 -4.80
C GLY A 98 8.97 21.35 -6.04
N LEU A 99 9.10 20.02 -6.17
CA LEU A 99 8.47 19.24 -7.24
C LEU A 99 6.95 19.22 -7.08
N ARG A 100 6.23 19.23 -8.20
CA ARG A 100 4.77 19.09 -8.19
C ARG A 100 4.39 17.62 -8.10
N ALA A 101 3.73 17.23 -7.02
CA ALA A 101 3.18 15.89 -6.83
C ALA A 101 1.65 15.91 -6.86
N GLU A 102 1.05 15.10 -7.73
CA GLU A 102 -0.38 14.84 -7.79
C GLU A 102 -0.67 13.44 -7.20
N VAL A 103 -1.63 13.35 -6.28
CA VAL A 103 -2.03 12.06 -5.69
C VAL A 103 -2.98 11.36 -6.65
N LEU A 104 -2.53 10.26 -7.28
CA LEU A 104 -3.37 9.44 -8.15
C LEU A 104 -4.24 8.47 -7.35
N ALA A 105 -3.67 7.88 -6.31
CA ALA A 105 -4.36 7.00 -5.38
C ALA A 105 -3.66 7.03 -4.01
N SER A 106 -4.39 6.69 -2.96
CA SER A 106 -3.80 6.49 -1.64
C SER A 106 -4.60 5.45 -0.86
N ASN A 107 -3.95 4.75 0.05
CA ASN A 107 -4.59 3.78 0.91
C ASN A 107 -3.92 3.77 2.29
N PRO A 108 -4.69 3.59 3.38
CA PRO A 108 -4.10 3.28 4.67
C PRO A 108 -3.33 1.97 4.59
N ASP A 109 -2.19 1.91 5.26
CA ASP A 109 -1.38 0.71 5.36
C ASP A 109 -1.27 0.25 6.81
N PHE A 110 -1.40 -1.07 6.99
CA PHE A 110 -1.18 -1.76 8.23
C PHE A 110 -0.44 -3.06 7.93
N ARG A 111 0.59 -3.36 8.72
CA ARG A 111 1.28 -4.64 8.62
C ARG A 111 0.40 -5.75 9.19
N VAL A 112 -0.49 -6.30 8.36
CA VAL A 112 -1.50 -7.32 8.72
C VAL A 112 -0.90 -8.59 9.35
N THR A 113 0.39 -8.89 9.08
CA THR A 113 1.14 -9.98 9.71
C THR A 113 1.48 -9.73 11.19
N ARG A 114 1.33 -8.49 11.67
CA ARG A 114 1.57 -8.05 13.05
C ARG A 114 0.30 -7.47 13.67
N LEU A 115 -0.79 -8.24 13.58
CA LEU A 115 -2.08 -7.88 14.16
C LEU A 115 -1.94 -7.58 15.66
N ASN A 116 -2.57 -6.51 16.12
CA ASN A 116 -2.54 -6.09 17.52
C ASN A 116 -3.92 -5.65 18.01
N ALA A 117 -4.09 -5.59 19.33
CA ALA A 117 -5.38 -5.27 19.95
C ALA A 117 -5.89 -3.86 19.61
N ARG A 118 -5.00 -2.90 19.36
CA ARG A 118 -5.39 -1.53 18.97
C ARG A 118 -6.02 -1.53 17.59
N PHE A 119 -5.41 -2.21 16.62
CA PHE A 119 -5.98 -2.36 15.28
C PHE A 119 -7.30 -3.15 15.28
N LEU A 120 -7.41 -4.18 16.12
CA LEU A 120 -8.64 -4.97 16.21
C LEU A 120 -9.84 -4.13 16.67
N ASN A 121 -9.61 -3.15 17.54
CA ASN A 121 -10.63 -2.18 17.94
C ASN A 121 -10.84 -1.12 16.84
N PRO A 122 -12.00 -1.09 16.15
CA PRO A 122 -12.25 -0.15 15.06
C PRO A 122 -12.03 1.32 15.45
N ALA A 123 -12.36 1.70 16.70
CA ALA A 123 -12.22 3.07 17.19
C ALA A 123 -10.75 3.50 17.37
N LYS A 124 -9.81 2.54 17.48
CA LYS A 124 -8.38 2.79 17.69
C LYS A 124 -7.53 2.45 16.46
N ARG A 125 -8.15 1.99 15.36
CA ARG A 125 -7.45 1.70 14.10
C ARG A 125 -6.64 2.88 13.60
N PRO A 126 -7.19 4.12 13.51
CA PRO A 126 -6.46 5.25 12.95
C PRO A 126 -5.07 5.45 13.57
N ASP A 127 -4.93 5.21 14.87
CA ASP A 127 -3.66 5.33 15.62
C ASP A 127 -2.57 4.33 15.20
N THR A 128 -2.91 3.35 14.37
CA THR A 128 -2.02 2.25 13.95
C THR A 128 -1.76 2.22 12.45
N LEU A 129 -2.46 3.06 11.68
CA LEU A 129 -2.36 3.10 10.23
C LEU A 129 -1.27 4.09 9.82
N SER A 130 -0.43 3.68 8.88
CA SER A 130 0.31 4.62 8.04
C SER A 130 -0.50 4.92 6.78
N GLN A 131 -0.03 5.88 5.97
CA GLN A 131 -0.63 6.17 4.67
C GLN A 131 0.42 5.95 3.57
N VAL A 132 -0.02 5.33 2.48
CA VAL A 132 0.79 5.09 1.29
C VAL A 132 0.08 5.67 0.07
N PHE A 133 0.86 6.15 -0.89
CA PHE A 133 0.41 6.92 -2.03
C PHE A 133 0.99 6.38 -3.34
N LEU A 134 0.20 6.51 -4.41
CA LEU A 134 0.69 6.61 -5.77
C LEU A 134 0.68 8.08 -6.17
N LEU A 135 1.86 8.63 -6.42
CA LEU A 135 2.05 10.04 -6.77
C LEU A 135 2.50 10.17 -8.22
N ARG A 136 1.88 11.03 -9.00
CA ARG A 136 2.46 11.51 -10.26
C ARG A 136 3.32 12.72 -9.94
N VAL A 137 4.61 12.62 -10.19
CA VAL A 137 5.57 13.70 -9.97
C VAL A 137 6.02 14.24 -11.32
N VAL A 138 6.00 15.56 -11.45
CA VAL A 138 6.47 16.28 -12.65
C VAL A 138 7.66 17.15 -12.23
N ALA A 139 8.81 16.90 -12.85
CA ALA A 139 9.98 17.78 -12.71
C ALA A 139 9.76 19.09 -13.49
N GLN A 140 10.33 20.17 -12.96
CA GLN A 140 10.34 21.49 -13.60
C GLN A 140 11.50 21.62 -14.59
#